data_AF-A0A2R6QDY4-F1
#
_entry.id   AF-A0A2R6QDY4-F1
#
_cell.length_a   1.000
_cell.length_b   1.000
_cell.length_c   1.000
_cell.angle_alpha   90.00
_cell.angle_beta   90.00
_cell.angle_gamma   90.00
#
_symmetry.space_group_name_H-M   'P 1'
#
loop_
_entity.id
_entity.type
_entity.pdbx_description
1 polymer ?
#
loop_
_entity_poly.entity_id
_entity_poly.type
_entity_poly.pdbx_seq_one_letter_code
_entity_poly.pdbx_strand_id
1 'polypeptide(L)'
;MVSGSLDGDSSVYDKEREGVGGESSGEEGRGTWKHAAFHVATTIATPAAYAPLPFAVSSLGWPLGVASLVGATVATWYSSLLIASLWGWNGKKQTTYRHLAGSIYGSGGYWSIAFFQQVASLGNNIAIQIAAGTSLKAVYKYYQRDGTLTLQHFIIFFGAFELFLSQLPNIHSLRWVNAVCTFSTVGFAGTAIGVTIYNGKKINRESVSYSMQGSSSLKIFKAYNALGAIAFSFGDAMLPEIQSTIREPAKKNMYKGVSTAYGIIVLTYWQLAFCGYWAFGSNVQPYIVASLTDPKWTTVMANLFAVIQISGCFQIYCRPTYAYFEESSMLSNKTTCGVPFQKHMIRLIFTSIYMVLIRSLLQPCLSSEILFLFVELSGLLHWTSSSLL
;
A
#
# COMPACT_ATOMS: atom_id res chain seq x y z
N MET A 1 -68.84 29.67 -45.75
CA MET A 1 -67.44 29.94 -45.37
C MET A 1 -66.94 28.71 -44.62
N VAL A 2 -66.54 27.65 -45.33
CA VAL A 2 -65.21 27.39 -45.93
C VAL A 2 -64.19 26.90 -44.90
N SER A 3 -63.74 25.65 -45.10
CA SER A 3 -62.50 24.98 -44.64
C SER A 3 -62.38 24.64 -43.14
N GLY A 4 -62.00 23.46 -42.64
CA GLY A 4 -61.30 22.30 -43.23
C GLY A 4 -60.02 21.97 -42.42
N SER A 5 -59.81 20.68 -42.08
CA SER A 5 -58.64 20.01 -41.45
C SER A 5 -58.62 19.96 -39.90
N LEU A 6 -58.79 18.81 -39.23
CA LEU A 6 -57.91 17.61 -39.10
C LEU A 6 -56.50 17.97 -38.62
N ASP A 7 -56.22 17.72 -37.33
CA ASP A 7 -55.19 16.76 -36.89
C ASP A 7 -55.00 16.72 -35.36
N GLY A 8 -55.00 15.49 -34.82
CA GLY A 8 -54.15 15.07 -33.70
C GLY A 8 -54.51 15.49 -32.27
N ASP A 9 -55.35 14.72 -31.58
CA ASP A 9 -55.30 14.64 -30.11
C ASP A 9 -55.00 13.19 -29.67
N SER A 10 -53.76 12.79 -29.89
CA SER A 10 -53.14 11.63 -29.24
C SER A 10 -52.25 12.13 -28.10
N SER A 11 -52.82 12.77 -27.08
CA SER A 11 -52.07 13.31 -25.94
C SER A 11 -52.18 12.47 -24.65
N VAL A 12 -52.66 11.23 -24.73
CA VAL A 12 -52.74 10.31 -23.57
C VAL A 12 -51.49 9.43 -23.40
N TYR A 13 -50.47 9.55 -24.26
CA TYR A 13 -49.23 8.75 -24.18
C TYR A 13 -47.93 9.51 -23.83
N ASP A 14 -47.98 10.81 -23.49
CA ASP A 14 -46.78 11.60 -23.14
C ASP A 14 -46.79 12.13 -21.70
N LYS A 15 -47.07 11.25 -20.72
CA LYS A 15 -46.97 11.60 -19.29
C LYS A 15 -46.09 10.69 -18.44
N GLU A 16 -45.14 9.99 -19.06
CA GLU A 16 -44.25 9.04 -18.38
C GLU A 16 -42.73 9.30 -18.54
N ARG A 17 -42.31 10.51 -18.94
CA ARG A 17 -40.88 10.83 -19.09
C ARG A 17 -40.41 12.13 -18.44
N GLU A 18 -40.87 12.45 -17.23
CA GLU A 18 -40.17 13.42 -16.39
C GLU A 18 -40.21 12.95 -14.93
N GLY A 19 -39.16 12.24 -14.51
CA GLY A 19 -39.08 11.70 -13.15
C GLY A 19 -37.92 10.76 -12.88
N VAL A 20 -36.75 10.96 -13.52
CA VAL A 20 -35.52 10.26 -13.14
C VAL A 20 -34.40 11.28 -12.94
N GLY A 21 -34.59 12.11 -11.92
CA GLY A 21 -33.57 12.98 -11.34
C GLY A 21 -33.30 12.57 -9.90
N GLY A 22 -33.03 11.28 -9.68
CA GLY A 22 -32.53 10.79 -8.40
C GLY A 22 -31.08 11.25 -8.21
N GLU A 23 -30.89 12.46 -7.72
CA GLU A 23 -29.64 12.90 -7.13
C GLU A 23 -29.22 11.87 -6.08
N SER A 24 -28.24 11.04 -6.42
CA SER A 24 -27.49 10.30 -5.42
C SER A 24 -26.73 11.35 -4.60
N SER A 25 -27.31 11.74 -3.48
CA SER A 25 -26.66 12.49 -2.41
C SER A 25 -25.42 11.69 -1.97
N GLY A 26 -24.30 11.94 -2.63
CA GLY A 26 -23.01 11.40 -2.25
C GLY A 26 -22.72 11.89 -0.84
N GLU A 27 -22.47 10.97 0.08
CA GLU A 27 -22.04 11.30 1.44
C GLU A 27 -20.91 12.34 1.37
N GLU A 28 -21.17 13.55 1.86
CA GLU A 28 -20.15 14.60 1.87
C GLU A 28 -18.97 14.14 2.72
N GLY A 29 -17.78 14.08 2.10
CA GLY A 29 -16.54 13.79 2.81
C GLY A 29 -16.37 14.69 4.02
N ARG A 30 -16.09 14.12 5.19
CA ARG A 30 -15.93 14.86 6.45
C ARG A 30 -14.46 15.08 6.83
N GLY A 31 -13.53 14.43 6.12
CA GLY A 31 -12.10 14.43 6.44
C GLY A 31 -11.42 15.78 6.19
N THR A 32 -10.56 16.22 7.11
CA THR A 32 -9.74 17.43 6.91
C THR A 32 -8.43 17.12 6.20
N TRP A 33 -7.69 18.14 5.73
CA TRP A 33 -6.36 17.95 5.12
C TRP A 33 -5.36 17.22 6.06
N LYS A 34 -5.52 17.37 7.38
CA LYS A 34 -4.73 16.64 8.38
C LYS A 34 -5.06 15.14 8.38
N HIS A 35 -6.35 14.80 8.24
CA HIS A 35 -6.77 13.41 8.09
C HIS A 35 -6.22 12.82 6.79
N ALA A 36 -6.27 13.57 5.67
CA ALA A 36 -5.66 13.14 4.42
C ALA A 36 -4.15 12.87 4.57
N ALA A 37 -3.40 13.82 5.15
CA ALA A 37 -1.96 13.65 5.41
C ALA A 37 -1.70 12.40 6.25
N PHE A 38 -2.48 12.20 7.29
CA PHE A 38 -2.34 11.08 8.21
C PHE A 38 -2.60 9.73 7.53
N HIS A 39 -3.68 9.63 6.76
CA HIS A 39 -4.03 8.41 6.02
C HIS A 39 -3.00 8.10 4.94
N VAL A 40 -2.61 9.09 4.12
CA VAL A 40 -1.59 8.91 3.08
C VAL A 40 -0.25 8.50 3.70
N ALA A 41 0.19 9.19 4.76
CA ALA A 41 1.43 8.84 5.45
C ALA A 41 1.36 7.43 6.05
N THR A 42 0.25 7.03 6.67
CA THR A 42 0.15 5.70 7.31
C THR A 42 0.05 4.55 6.32
N THR A 43 -0.63 4.78 5.19
CA THR A 43 -0.70 3.80 4.09
C THR A 43 0.68 3.59 3.49
N ILE A 44 1.41 4.67 3.21
CA ILE A 44 2.75 4.58 2.60
C ILE A 44 3.78 4.08 3.62
N ALA A 45 3.78 4.60 4.87
CA ALA A 45 4.75 4.37 5.96
C ALA A 45 4.67 2.98 6.63
N THR A 46 4.55 1.93 5.84
CA THR A 46 4.60 0.56 6.34
C THR A 46 6.05 0.08 6.51
N PRO A 47 6.42 -0.54 7.65
CA PRO A 47 7.75 -1.09 7.86
C PRO A 47 8.22 -2.03 6.74
N ALA A 48 7.32 -2.78 6.10
CA ALA A 48 7.65 -3.61 4.93
C ALA A 48 8.15 -2.80 3.72
N ALA A 49 7.71 -1.54 3.60
CA ALA A 49 8.06 -0.65 2.50
C ALA A 49 9.44 -0.02 2.70
N TYR A 50 9.71 0.62 3.84
CA TYR A 50 10.93 1.42 4.02
C TYR A 50 12.07 0.77 4.80
N ALA A 51 11.82 -0.29 5.56
CA ALA A 51 12.89 -1.03 6.24
C ALA A 51 13.93 -1.67 5.29
N PRO A 52 13.59 -2.01 4.02
CA PRO A 52 14.57 -2.45 3.02
C PRO A 52 15.38 -1.32 2.36
N LEU A 53 14.99 -0.04 2.50
CA LEU A 53 15.67 1.05 1.80
C LEU A 53 17.18 1.17 2.06
N PRO A 54 17.69 0.98 3.29
CA PRO A 54 19.13 0.97 3.52
C PRO A 54 19.86 -0.08 2.66
N PHE A 55 19.27 -1.27 2.53
CA PHE A 55 19.79 -2.35 1.70
C PHE A 55 19.71 -2.01 0.21
N ALA A 56 18.62 -1.39 -0.24
CA ALA A 56 18.49 -0.92 -1.62
C ALA A 56 19.58 0.12 -1.96
N VAL A 57 19.83 1.10 -1.08
CA VAL A 57 20.91 2.08 -1.27
C VAL A 57 22.28 1.40 -1.28
N SER A 58 22.51 0.39 -0.41
CA SER A 58 23.77 -0.35 -0.42
C SER A 58 24.00 -1.17 -1.70
N SER A 59 22.92 -1.62 -2.33
CA SER A 59 22.94 -2.44 -3.53
C SER A 59 23.18 -1.63 -4.80
N LEU A 60 22.69 -0.38 -4.83
CA LEU A 60 22.93 0.58 -5.92
C LEU A 60 24.25 1.36 -5.75
N GLY A 61 24.76 1.42 -4.52
CA GLY A 61 25.80 2.37 -4.13
C GLY A 61 25.25 3.78 -3.91
N TRP A 62 26.05 4.63 -3.27
CA TRP A 62 25.58 5.92 -2.77
C TRP A 62 24.98 6.85 -3.83
N PRO A 63 25.67 7.19 -4.95
CA PRO A 63 25.15 8.19 -5.88
C PRO A 63 23.86 7.73 -6.57
N LEU A 64 23.83 6.47 -7.03
CA LEU A 64 22.64 5.90 -7.68
C LEU A 64 21.51 5.68 -6.68
N GLY A 65 21.80 5.18 -5.48
CA GLY A 65 20.78 5.00 -4.43
C GLY A 65 20.12 6.32 -4.04
N VAL A 66 20.90 7.38 -3.85
CA VAL A 66 20.36 8.72 -3.56
C VAL A 66 19.57 9.26 -4.74
N ALA A 67 20.11 9.18 -5.98
CA ALA A 67 19.42 9.64 -7.17
C ALA A 67 18.08 8.91 -7.38
N SER A 68 18.04 7.59 -7.18
CA SER A 68 16.82 6.79 -7.26
C SER A 68 15.81 7.16 -6.18
N LEU A 69 16.24 7.40 -4.93
CA LEU A 69 15.35 7.86 -3.85
C LEU A 69 14.75 9.24 -4.15
N VAL A 70 15.56 10.19 -4.60
CA VAL A 70 15.11 11.54 -4.97
C VAL A 70 14.14 11.46 -6.15
N GLY A 71 14.53 10.74 -7.21
CA GLY A 71 13.71 10.57 -8.40
C GLY A 71 12.37 9.91 -8.11
N ALA A 72 12.37 8.81 -7.32
CA ALA A 72 11.14 8.15 -6.90
C ALA A 72 10.25 9.08 -6.06
N THR A 73 10.83 9.81 -5.11
CA THR A 73 10.07 10.74 -4.25
C THR A 73 9.42 11.86 -5.07
N VAL A 74 10.18 12.50 -5.97
CA VAL A 74 9.66 13.62 -6.79
C VAL A 74 8.62 13.13 -7.79
N ALA A 75 8.88 12.00 -8.46
CA ALA A 75 7.96 11.42 -9.44
C ALA A 75 6.62 11.05 -8.77
N THR A 76 6.66 10.31 -7.66
CA THR A 76 5.44 9.86 -6.97
C THR A 76 4.69 11.01 -6.31
N TRP A 77 5.38 12.00 -5.75
CA TRP A 77 4.76 13.22 -5.25
C TRP A 77 4.03 13.97 -6.37
N TYR A 78 4.68 14.16 -7.51
CA TYR A 78 4.09 14.85 -8.66
C TYR A 78 2.89 14.08 -9.24
N SER A 79 3.03 12.77 -9.47
CA SER A 79 1.91 11.92 -9.93
C SER A 79 0.74 11.96 -8.95
N SER A 80 1.00 12.00 -7.64
CA SER A 80 -0.05 12.13 -6.62
C SER A 80 -0.82 13.45 -6.74
N LEU A 81 -0.13 14.57 -7.02
CA LEU A 81 -0.78 15.87 -7.25
C LEU A 81 -1.57 15.90 -8.55
N LEU A 82 -1.10 15.23 -9.61
CA LEU A 82 -1.83 15.09 -10.86
C LEU A 82 -3.12 14.29 -10.67
N ILE A 83 -3.06 13.11 -10.05
CA ILE A 83 -4.23 12.29 -9.75
C ILE A 83 -5.23 13.09 -8.91
N ALA A 84 -4.75 13.79 -7.87
CA ALA A 84 -5.62 14.60 -7.04
C ALA A 84 -6.28 15.77 -7.79
N SER A 85 -5.66 16.23 -8.88
CA SER A 85 -6.21 17.26 -9.76
C SER A 85 -7.36 16.77 -10.65
N LEU A 86 -7.34 15.48 -11.00
CA LEU A 86 -8.29 14.82 -11.91
C LEU A 86 -9.58 14.36 -11.21
N TRP A 87 -9.69 14.57 -9.89
CA TRP A 87 -10.83 14.19 -9.05
C TRP A 87 -12.21 14.57 -9.61
N GLY A 88 -12.32 15.76 -10.20
CA GLY A 88 -13.57 16.31 -10.76
C GLY A 88 -13.63 16.30 -12.29
N TRP A 89 -13.12 15.25 -12.94
CA TRP A 89 -13.12 15.16 -14.40
C TRP A 89 -14.54 15.14 -14.98
N ASN A 90 -14.81 15.99 -15.99
CA ASN A 90 -16.12 16.12 -16.65
C ASN A 90 -17.32 16.36 -15.69
N GLY A 91 -17.10 17.09 -14.59
CA GLY A 91 -18.15 17.43 -13.64
C GLY A 91 -18.65 16.26 -12.78
N LYS A 92 -18.04 15.06 -12.91
CA LYS A 92 -18.34 13.89 -12.08
C LYS A 92 -17.18 13.60 -11.15
N LYS A 93 -17.48 13.35 -9.88
CA LYS A 93 -16.49 12.93 -8.89
C LYS A 93 -16.21 11.44 -9.07
N GLN A 94 -14.99 11.10 -9.43
CA GLN A 94 -14.58 9.71 -9.61
C GLN A 94 -13.94 9.19 -8.31
N THR A 95 -14.59 8.22 -7.67
CA THR A 95 -14.21 7.75 -6.31
C THR A 95 -13.14 6.68 -6.28
N THR A 96 -12.84 6.05 -7.43
CA THR A 96 -11.82 4.99 -7.53
C THR A 96 -10.92 5.22 -8.75
N TYR A 97 -9.70 4.71 -8.67
CA TYR A 97 -8.70 4.93 -9.73
C TYR A 97 -9.13 4.33 -11.08
N ARG A 98 -9.72 3.13 -11.06
CA ARG A 98 -10.22 2.45 -12.27
C ARG A 98 -11.34 3.21 -12.99
N HIS A 99 -12.29 3.78 -12.23
CA HIS A 99 -13.40 4.55 -12.80
C HIS A 99 -12.91 5.89 -13.37
N LEU A 100 -11.92 6.52 -12.72
CA LEU A 100 -11.25 7.70 -13.26
C LEU A 100 -10.58 7.39 -14.61
N ALA A 101 -9.80 6.32 -14.69
CA ALA A 101 -9.14 5.91 -15.92
C ALA A 101 -10.13 5.53 -17.03
N GLY A 102 -11.22 4.83 -16.67
CA GLY A 102 -12.32 4.53 -17.59
C GLY A 102 -12.99 5.78 -18.17
N SER A 103 -13.12 6.83 -17.37
CA SER A 103 -13.72 8.10 -17.81
C SER A 103 -12.85 8.91 -18.78
N ILE A 104 -11.53 8.72 -18.74
CA ILE A 104 -10.56 9.45 -19.57
C ILE A 104 -10.20 8.64 -20.83
N TYR A 105 -9.91 7.35 -20.66
CA TYR A 105 -9.35 6.47 -21.71
C TYR A 105 -10.34 5.40 -22.20
N GLY A 106 -11.57 5.37 -21.69
CA GLY A 106 -12.56 4.34 -22.01
C GLY A 106 -12.27 2.97 -21.39
N SER A 107 -12.93 1.93 -21.91
CA SER A 107 -12.86 0.56 -21.37
C SER A 107 -11.43 0.02 -21.26
N GLY A 108 -10.55 0.35 -22.22
CA GLY A 108 -9.15 -0.06 -22.18
C GLY A 108 -8.39 0.48 -20.97
N GLY A 109 -8.56 1.77 -20.64
CA GLY A 109 -7.94 2.37 -19.46
C GLY A 109 -8.47 1.80 -18.14
N TYR A 110 -9.77 1.52 -18.08
CA TYR A 110 -10.39 0.86 -16.92
C TYR A 110 -9.73 -0.49 -16.61
N TRP A 111 -9.63 -1.36 -17.62
CA TRP A 111 -9.07 -2.71 -17.43
C TRP A 111 -7.57 -2.70 -17.17
N SER A 112 -6.82 -1.80 -17.79
CA SER A 112 -5.38 -1.64 -17.53
C SER A 112 -5.10 -1.21 -16.09
N ILE A 113 -5.79 -0.18 -15.57
CA ILE A 113 -5.62 0.26 -14.18
C ILE A 113 -6.13 -0.81 -13.21
N ALA A 114 -7.25 -1.47 -13.50
CA ALA A 114 -7.74 -2.56 -12.67
C ALA A 114 -6.70 -3.70 -12.55
N PHE A 115 -6.05 -4.07 -13.66
CA PHE A 115 -4.99 -5.09 -13.65
C PHE A 115 -3.80 -4.66 -12.80
N PHE A 116 -3.21 -3.48 -13.05
CA PHE A 116 -2.04 -3.02 -12.30
C PHE A 116 -2.33 -2.77 -10.83
N GLN A 117 -3.50 -2.23 -10.49
CA GLN A 117 -3.93 -2.02 -9.11
C GLN A 117 -4.04 -3.35 -8.35
N GLN A 118 -4.49 -4.42 -9.00
CA GLN A 118 -4.57 -5.75 -8.39
C GLN A 118 -3.19 -6.40 -8.22
N VAL A 119 -2.30 -6.26 -9.21
CA VAL A 119 -0.91 -6.72 -9.10
C VAL A 119 -0.19 -6.01 -7.96
N ALA A 120 -0.32 -4.68 -7.87
CA ALA A 120 0.27 -3.88 -6.79
C ALA A 120 -0.30 -4.28 -5.42
N SER A 121 -1.62 -4.47 -5.31
CA SER A 121 -2.27 -4.89 -4.06
C SER A 121 -1.81 -6.29 -3.61
N LEU A 122 -1.71 -7.25 -4.54
CA LEU A 122 -1.19 -8.59 -4.29
C LEU A 122 0.28 -8.56 -3.84
N GLY A 123 1.14 -7.82 -4.56
CA GLY A 123 2.56 -7.68 -4.24
C GLY A 123 2.77 -7.07 -2.85
N ASN A 124 2.01 -6.03 -2.53
CA ASN A 124 2.09 -5.40 -1.21
C ASN A 124 1.67 -6.35 -0.08
N ASN A 125 0.59 -7.11 -0.26
CA ASN A 125 0.15 -8.08 0.74
C ASN A 125 1.14 -9.24 0.92
N ILE A 126 1.82 -9.68 -0.14
CA ILE A 126 2.95 -10.61 -0.06
C ILE A 126 4.08 -10.03 0.79
N ALA A 127 4.55 -8.81 0.46
CA ALA A 127 5.65 -8.14 1.16
C ALA A 127 5.34 -7.94 2.66
N ILE A 128 4.12 -7.52 2.97
CA ILE A 128 3.60 -7.37 4.33
C ILE A 128 3.67 -8.68 5.12
N GLN A 129 3.20 -9.80 4.55
CA GLN A 129 3.22 -11.09 5.25
C GLN A 129 4.65 -11.56 5.53
N ILE A 130 5.58 -11.35 4.60
CA ILE A 130 7.00 -11.71 4.79
C ILE A 130 7.63 -10.85 5.88
N ALA A 131 7.39 -9.53 5.86
CA ALA A 131 7.93 -8.62 6.86
C ALA A 131 7.39 -8.93 8.27
N ALA A 132 6.09 -9.19 8.39
CA ALA A 132 5.49 -9.61 9.66
C ALA A 132 6.01 -10.97 10.13
N GLY A 133 6.08 -11.97 9.24
CA GLY A 133 6.62 -13.29 9.56
C GLY A 133 8.10 -13.23 9.98
N THR A 134 8.90 -12.40 9.31
CA THR A 134 10.31 -12.15 9.66
C THR A 134 10.42 -11.50 11.03
N SER A 135 9.55 -10.53 11.32
CA SER A 135 9.51 -9.84 12.60
C SER A 135 9.12 -10.76 13.75
N LEU A 136 8.05 -11.55 13.58
CA LEU A 136 7.62 -12.56 14.55
C LEU A 136 8.70 -13.62 14.80
N LYS A 137 9.36 -14.10 13.73
CA LYS A 137 10.47 -15.05 13.86
C LYS A 137 11.63 -14.45 14.65
N ALA A 138 11.96 -13.17 14.43
CA ALA A 138 13.01 -12.49 15.18
C ALA A 138 12.67 -12.38 16.67
N VAL A 139 11.42 -12.05 17.02
CA VAL A 139 10.94 -12.07 18.41
C VAL A 139 11.03 -13.47 19.01
N TYR A 140 10.59 -14.50 18.29
CA TYR A 140 10.69 -15.89 18.75
C TYR A 140 12.14 -16.31 19.01
N LYS A 141 13.07 -16.02 18.09
CA LYS A 141 14.49 -16.36 18.22
C LYS A 141 15.19 -15.60 19.36
N TYR A 142 14.64 -14.47 19.78
CA TYR A 142 15.14 -13.75 20.95
C TYR A 142 14.88 -14.54 22.25
N TYR A 143 13.66 -15.06 22.43
CA TYR A 143 13.29 -15.83 23.63
C TYR A 143 13.70 -17.31 23.55
N GLN A 144 13.65 -17.90 22.36
CA GLN A 144 13.98 -19.30 22.10
C GLN A 144 15.05 -19.40 21.01
N ARG A 145 16.33 -19.31 21.40
CA ARG A 145 17.47 -19.31 20.47
C ARG A 145 17.50 -20.58 19.60
N ASP A 146 17.27 -21.73 20.21
CA ASP A 146 17.35 -23.04 19.54
C ASP A 146 16.02 -23.49 18.93
N GLY A 147 15.06 -22.56 18.79
CA GLY A 147 13.77 -22.86 18.19
C GLY A 147 13.87 -23.32 16.74
N THR A 148 13.15 -24.38 16.39
CA THR A 148 13.19 -25.02 15.05
C THR A 148 12.18 -24.45 14.06
N LEU A 149 11.27 -23.58 14.52
CA LEU A 149 10.23 -22.99 13.66
C LEU A 149 10.84 -22.14 12.54
N THR A 150 10.44 -22.46 11.31
CA THR A 150 10.89 -21.77 10.09
C THR A 150 10.07 -20.50 9.84
N LEU A 151 10.56 -19.63 8.94
CA LEU A 151 9.85 -18.40 8.53
C LEU A 151 8.43 -18.71 8.00
N GLN A 152 8.27 -19.84 7.31
CA GLN A 152 6.99 -20.28 6.75
C GLN A 152 5.91 -20.44 7.84
N HIS A 153 6.28 -20.99 8.99
CA HIS A 153 5.35 -21.15 10.12
C HIS A 153 4.85 -19.79 10.63
N PHE A 154 5.75 -18.81 10.78
CA PHE A 154 5.36 -17.47 11.24
C PHE A 154 4.51 -16.71 10.23
N ILE A 155 4.77 -16.90 8.94
CA ILE A 155 3.90 -16.37 7.88
C ILE A 155 2.49 -17.00 7.95
N ILE A 156 2.41 -18.32 8.17
CA ILE A 156 1.12 -19.01 8.33
C ILE A 156 0.36 -18.48 9.55
N PHE A 157 1.03 -18.35 10.70
CA PHE A 157 0.42 -17.81 11.93
C PHE A 157 -0.08 -16.39 11.73
N PHE A 158 0.73 -15.52 11.11
CA PHE A 158 0.33 -14.15 10.81
C PHE A 158 -0.85 -14.11 9.82
N GLY A 159 -0.80 -14.91 8.75
CA GLY A 159 -1.90 -14.98 7.79
C GLY A 159 -3.20 -15.53 8.38
N ALA A 160 -3.14 -16.42 9.37
CA ALA A 160 -4.33 -16.87 10.11
C ALA A 160 -4.89 -15.74 10.99
N PHE A 161 -4.00 -14.99 11.65
CA PHE A 161 -4.37 -13.80 12.43
C PHE A 161 -5.02 -12.72 11.57
N GLU A 162 -4.45 -12.39 10.40
CA GLU A 162 -5.04 -11.42 9.48
C GLU A 162 -6.40 -11.86 8.93
N LEU A 163 -6.56 -13.16 8.63
CA LEU A 163 -7.85 -13.71 8.20
C LEU A 163 -8.93 -13.51 9.27
N PHE A 164 -8.57 -13.72 10.55
CA PHE A 164 -9.44 -13.45 11.69
C PHE A 164 -9.77 -11.95 11.82
N LEU A 165 -8.76 -11.08 11.75
CA LEU A 165 -8.97 -9.63 11.81
C LEU A 165 -9.88 -9.11 10.70
N SER A 166 -9.74 -9.64 9.47
CA SER A 166 -10.59 -9.27 8.34
C SER A 166 -12.07 -9.65 8.51
N GLN A 167 -12.39 -10.51 9.49
CA GLN A 167 -13.78 -10.81 9.82
C GLN A 167 -14.45 -9.75 10.71
N LEU A 168 -13.69 -8.83 11.33
CA LEU A 168 -14.24 -7.81 12.22
C LEU A 168 -15.09 -6.78 11.44
N PRO A 169 -16.40 -6.67 11.69
CA PRO A 169 -17.32 -5.98 10.80
C PRO A 169 -17.47 -4.46 10.99
N ASN A 170 -16.81 -3.82 11.98
CA ASN A 170 -17.20 -2.44 12.38
C ASN A 170 -16.07 -1.41 12.55
N ILE A 171 -16.32 -0.21 12.00
CA ILE A 171 -15.46 0.99 12.02
C ILE A 171 -15.23 1.52 13.45
N HIS A 172 -16.19 1.32 14.37
CA HIS A 172 -16.01 1.74 15.76
C HIS A 172 -14.95 0.90 16.51
N SER A 173 -14.81 -0.39 16.14
CA SER A 173 -13.77 -1.30 16.64
C SER A 173 -12.38 -0.95 16.10
N LEU A 174 -12.32 -0.28 14.94
CA LEU A 174 -11.06 0.02 14.25
C LEU A 174 -10.40 1.33 14.69
N ARG A 175 -11.09 2.22 15.42
CA ARG A 175 -10.47 3.48 15.89
C ARG A 175 -9.28 3.24 16.81
N TRP A 176 -9.42 2.32 17.77
CA TRP A 176 -8.34 1.92 18.66
C TRP A 176 -7.23 1.17 17.93
N VAL A 177 -7.59 0.30 16.98
CA VAL A 177 -6.63 -0.39 16.12
C VAL A 177 -5.81 0.62 15.32
N ASN A 178 -6.44 1.63 14.71
CA ASN A 178 -5.75 2.67 13.97
C ASN A 178 -4.83 3.51 14.87
N ALA A 179 -5.27 3.87 16.08
CA ALA A 179 -4.43 4.59 17.04
C ALA A 179 -3.19 3.76 17.45
N VAL A 180 -3.37 2.47 17.72
CA VAL A 180 -2.29 1.54 18.06
C VAL A 180 -1.33 1.32 16.87
N CYS A 181 -1.85 1.25 15.65
CA CYS A 181 -1.04 1.16 14.43
C CYS A 181 -0.23 2.44 14.22
N THR A 182 -0.86 3.61 14.43
CA THR A 182 -0.19 4.92 14.35
C THR A 182 0.97 5.01 15.32
N PHE A 183 0.72 4.66 16.58
CA PHE A 183 1.74 4.64 17.62
C PHE A 183 2.88 3.69 17.24
N SER A 184 2.54 2.50 16.74
CA SER A 184 3.53 1.53 16.25
C SER A 184 4.32 2.02 15.04
N THR A 185 3.73 2.77 14.11
CA THR A 185 4.47 3.39 12.99
C THR A 185 5.55 4.34 13.51
N VAL A 186 5.18 5.25 14.41
CA VAL A 186 6.11 6.22 15.01
C VAL A 186 7.15 5.52 15.87
N GLY A 187 6.73 4.54 16.67
CA GLY A 187 7.59 3.72 17.52
C GLY A 187 8.61 2.93 16.71
N PHE A 188 8.20 2.30 15.61
CA PHE A 188 9.10 1.60 14.69
C PHE A 188 10.12 2.58 14.10
N ALA A 189 9.67 3.68 13.52
CA ALA A 189 10.55 4.65 12.87
C ALA A 189 11.58 5.22 13.86
N GLY A 190 11.13 5.67 15.03
CA GLY A 190 12.00 6.21 16.08
C GLY A 190 13.02 5.19 16.58
N THR A 191 12.59 3.94 16.80
CA THR A 191 13.47 2.86 17.25
C THR A 191 14.48 2.48 16.17
N ALA A 192 14.02 2.24 14.95
CA ALA A 192 14.87 1.83 13.84
C ALA A 192 15.93 2.89 13.53
N ILE A 193 15.53 4.16 13.42
CA ILE A 193 16.46 5.27 13.15
C ILE A 193 17.40 5.49 14.34
N GLY A 194 16.87 5.60 15.56
CA GLY A 194 17.66 5.90 16.75
C GLY A 194 18.69 4.82 17.07
N VAL A 195 18.29 3.55 17.00
CA VAL A 195 19.19 2.41 17.24
C VAL A 195 20.20 2.28 16.10
N THR A 196 19.79 2.47 14.84
CA THR A 196 20.73 2.48 13.71
C THR A 196 21.85 3.51 13.91
N ILE A 197 21.52 4.73 14.34
CA ILE A 197 22.50 5.77 14.64
C ILE A 197 23.40 5.36 15.81
N TYR A 198 22.80 4.81 16.87
CA TYR A 198 23.54 4.34 18.05
C TYR A 198 24.55 3.23 17.71
N ASN A 199 24.13 2.18 17.00
CA ASN A 199 25.01 1.10 16.56
C ASN A 199 26.06 1.60 15.59
N GLY A 200 25.70 2.48 14.64
CA GLY A 200 26.63 3.07 13.68
C GLY A 200 27.76 3.86 14.34
N LYS A 201 27.51 4.50 15.48
CA LYS A 201 28.53 5.19 16.31
C LYS A 201 29.40 4.23 17.12
N LYS A 202 28.88 3.06 17.50
CA LYS A 202 29.60 2.05 18.31
C LYS A 202 30.49 1.14 17.45
N ILE A 203 30.11 0.89 16.20
CA ILE A 203 30.88 0.07 15.25
C ILE A 203 32.17 0.80 14.86
N ASN A 204 33.29 0.06 14.79
CA ASN A 204 34.55 0.60 14.27
C ASN A 204 34.37 0.98 12.79
N ARG A 205 34.51 2.28 12.48
CA ARG A 205 34.27 2.83 11.13
C ARG A 205 35.20 2.25 10.08
N GLU A 206 36.41 1.85 10.44
CA GLU A 206 37.38 1.21 9.53
C GLU A 206 36.93 -0.18 9.08
N SER A 207 36.04 -0.84 9.82
CA SER A 207 35.50 -2.15 9.47
C SER A 207 34.31 -2.11 8.52
N VAL A 208 33.77 -0.92 8.23
CA VAL A 208 32.57 -0.75 7.39
C VAL A 208 32.99 -0.50 5.95
N SER A 209 32.73 -1.48 5.08
CA SER A 209 32.92 -1.31 3.63
C SER A 209 31.68 -0.71 2.97
N TYR A 210 31.93 0.12 1.95
CA TYR A 210 30.91 0.69 1.07
C TYR A 210 31.01 0.16 -0.37
N SER A 211 31.87 -0.83 -0.60
CA SER A 211 32.01 -1.45 -1.91
C SER A 211 30.83 -2.39 -2.20
N MET A 212 30.34 -2.37 -3.44
CA MET A 212 29.31 -3.32 -3.88
C MET A 212 29.90 -4.74 -3.91
N GLN A 213 29.33 -5.64 -3.11
CA GLN A 213 29.80 -7.02 -3.01
C GLN A 213 29.10 -7.96 -4.00
N GLY A 214 29.89 -8.81 -4.69
CA GLY A 214 29.40 -9.84 -5.60
C GLY A 214 30.07 -9.85 -6.98
N SER A 215 29.73 -10.85 -7.79
CA SER A 215 30.05 -10.88 -9.23
C SER A 215 29.30 -9.78 -9.98
N SER A 216 29.70 -9.47 -11.22
CA SER A 216 29.02 -8.46 -12.04
C SER A 216 27.54 -8.77 -12.26
N SER A 217 27.18 -10.04 -12.48
CA SER A 217 25.78 -10.48 -12.62
C SER A 217 24.98 -10.27 -11.33
N LEU A 218 25.56 -10.60 -10.17
CA LEU A 218 24.91 -10.40 -8.87
C LEU A 218 24.71 -8.92 -8.57
N LYS A 219 25.65 -8.05 -8.95
CA LYS A 219 25.51 -6.59 -8.81
C LYS A 219 24.35 -6.05 -9.64
N ILE A 220 24.22 -6.49 -10.89
CA ILE A 220 23.11 -6.09 -11.77
C ILE A 220 21.78 -6.55 -11.17
N PHE A 221 21.68 -7.80 -10.73
CA PHE A 221 20.46 -8.32 -10.10
C PHE A 221 20.09 -7.56 -8.82
N LYS A 222 21.07 -7.28 -7.95
CA LYS A 222 20.88 -6.47 -6.75
C LYS A 222 20.43 -5.04 -7.07
N ALA A 223 20.95 -4.45 -8.15
CA ALA A 223 20.58 -3.10 -8.58
C ALA A 223 19.11 -3.04 -9.03
N TYR A 224 18.66 -3.98 -9.86
CA TYR A 224 17.25 -4.03 -10.28
C TYR A 224 16.29 -4.29 -9.12
N ASN A 225 16.64 -5.23 -8.25
CA ASN A 225 15.91 -5.50 -7.01
C ASN A 225 15.80 -4.24 -6.13
N ALA A 226 16.91 -3.51 -5.97
CA ALA A 226 16.92 -2.26 -5.22
C ALA A 226 16.03 -1.17 -5.83
N LEU A 227 16.00 -1.04 -7.16
CA LEU A 227 15.06 -0.14 -7.84
C LEU A 227 13.61 -0.54 -7.60
N GLY A 228 13.31 -1.84 -7.64
CA GLY A 228 11.99 -2.38 -7.30
C GLY A 228 11.58 -2.06 -5.85
N ALA A 229 12.47 -2.26 -4.89
CA ALA A 229 12.23 -1.92 -3.49
C ALA A 229 12.00 -0.42 -3.26
N ILE A 230 12.77 0.45 -3.95
CA ILE A 230 12.55 1.89 -3.91
C ILE A 230 11.19 2.25 -4.52
N ALA A 231 10.85 1.72 -5.70
CA ALA A 231 9.56 1.98 -6.33
C ALA A 231 8.38 1.54 -5.46
N PHE A 232 8.49 0.36 -4.85
CA PHE A 232 7.51 -0.17 -3.90
C PHE A 232 7.34 0.75 -2.68
N SER A 233 8.43 1.35 -2.19
CA SER A 233 8.40 2.19 -0.99
C SER A 233 7.52 3.43 -1.11
N PHE A 234 7.43 4.01 -2.31
CA PHE A 234 6.70 5.26 -2.55
C PHE A 234 5.35 5.04 -3.27
N GLY A 235 4.99 3.79 -3.52
CA GLY A 235 3.78 3.47 -4.27
C GLY A 235 2.50 3.61 -3.45
N ASP A 236 1.60 4.51 -3.86
CA ASP A 236 0.21 4.55 -3.37
C ASP A 236 -0.79 4.20 -4.48
N ALA A 237 -1.62 3.19 -4.22
CA ALA A 237 -2.68 2.72 -5.13
C ALA A 237 -4.09 3.09 -4.65
N MET A 238 -4.20 3.87 -3.56
CA MET A 238 -5.46 4.21 -2.89
C MET A 238 -5.73 5.71 -2.80
N LEU A 239 -4.97 6.53 -3.54
CA LEU A 239 -5.05 7.97 -3.45
C LEU A 239 -6.45 8.53 -3.79
N PRO A 240 -7.13 8.09 -4.88
CA PRO A 240 -8.49 8.53 -5.18
C PRO A 240 -9.51 8.11 -4.10
N GLU A 241 -9.37 6.90 -3.57
CA GLU A 241 -10.24 6.38 -2.51
C GLU A 241 -10.08 7.19 -1.22
N ILE A 242 -8.86 7.60 -0.86
CA ILE A 242 -8.62 8.50 0.28
C ILE A 242 -9.26 9.86 0.01
N GLN A 243 -9.08 10.42 -1.19
CA GLN A 243 -9.61 11.73 -1.56
C GLN A 243 -11.14 11.78 -1.49
N SER A 244 -11.82 10.68 -1.77
CA SER A 244 -13.29 10.57 -1.65
C SER A 244 -13.84 10.87 -0.26
N THR A 245 -13.02 10.69 0.77
CA THR A 245 -13.41 10.91 2.18
C THR A 245 -13.17 12.34 2.67
N ILE A 246 -12.52 13.18 1.86
CA ILE A 246 -12.06 14.51 2.23
C ILE A 246 -13.13 15.57 1.93
N ARG A 247 -13.32 16.50 2.86
CA ARG A 247 -14.26 17.60 2.73
C ARG A 247 -13.84 18.59 1.65
N GLU A 248 -14.83 19.26 1.06
CA GLU A 248 -14.57 20.33 0.10
C GLU A 248 -13.82 21.51 0.76
N PRO A 249 -12.90 22.20 0.03
CA PRO A 249 -12.43 21.91 -1.33
C PRO A 249 -11.43 20.73 -1.36
N ALA A 250 -11.86 19.59 -1.90
CA ALA A 250 -11.16 18.31 -1.78
C ALA A 250 -9.76 18.36 -2.39
N LYS A 251 -9.62 18.95 -3.60
CA LYS A 251 -8.34 19.12 -4.29
C LYS A 251 -7.31 19.90 -3.45
N LYS A 252 -7.70 21.05 -2.90
CA LYS A 252 -6.80 21.89 -2.09
C LYS A 252 -6.41 21.21 -0.78
N ASN A 253 -7.36 20.51 -0.15
CA ASN A 253 -7.10 19.75 1.06
C ASN A 253 -6.17 18.56 0.78
N MET A 254 -6.36 17.89 -0.36
CA MET A 254 -5.53 16.77 -0.78
C MET A 254 -4.10 17.21 -1.12
N TYR A 255 -3.90 18.34 -1.80
CA TYR A 255 -2.56 18.88 -2.06
C TYR A 255 -1.77 19.15 -0.78
N LYS A 256 -2.42 19.76 0.23
CA LYS A 256 -1.79 19.95 1.54
C LYS A 256 -1.53 18.62 2.24
N GLY A 257 -2.49 17.69 2.14
CA GLY A 257 -2.39 16.35 2.72
C GLY A 257 -1.20 15.56 2.18
N VAL A 258 -1.15 15.39 0.86
CA VAL A 258 -0.10 14.69 0.13
C VAL A 258 1.26 15.34 0.38
N SER A 259 1.41 16.65 0.21
CA SER A 259 2.72 17.30 0.43
C SER A 259 3.19 17.18 1.88
N THR A 260 2.28 17.22 2.86
CA THR A 260 2.65 16.99 4.27
C THR A 260 3.08 15.54 4.50
N ALA A 261 2.35 14.57 3.92
CA ALA A 261 2.68 13.15 4.02
C ALA A 261 4.05 12.85 3.41
N TYR A 262 4.34 13.37 2.22
CA TYR A 262 5.66 13.24 1.57
C TYR A 262 6.77 13.92 2.38
N GLY A 263 6.49 15.04 3.05
CA GLY A 263 7.43 15.64 4.01
C GLY A 263 7.79 14.69 5.15
N ILE A 264 6.78 14.02 5.75
CA ILE A 264 6.99 13.01 6.79
C ILE A 264 7.76 11.80 6.26
N ILE A 265 7.43 11.35 5.05
CA ILE A 265 8.11 10.23 4.37
C ILE A 265 9.59 10.58 4.15
N VAL A 266 9.92 11.77 3.63
CA VAL A 266 11.31 12.21 3.47
C VAL A 266 12.03 12.22 4.81
N LEU A 267 11.41 12.77 5.86
CA LEU A 267 12.00 12.80 7.20
C LEU A 267 12.21 11.40 7.81
N THR A 268 11.48 10.38 7.39
CA THR A 268 11.59 9.04 7.97
C THR A 268 12.37 8.08 7.08
N TYR A 269 11.99 7.97 5.81
CA TYR A 269 12.53 7.01 4.85
C TYR A 269 13.96 7.37 4.46
N TRP A 270 14.20 8.63 4.12
CA TRP A 270 15.54 9.06 3.70
C TRP A 270 16.48 9.01 4.88
N GLN A 271 16.03 9.45 6.07
CA GLN A 271 16.83 9.33 7.29
C GLN A 271 17.18 7.86 7.57
N LEU A 272 16.22 6.93 7.52
CA LEU A 272 16.51 5.52 7.75
C LEU A 272 17.44 4.95 6.68
N ALA A 273 17.19 5.24 5.39
CA ALA A 273 18.02 4.79 4.28
C ALA A 273 19.47 5.26 4.41
N PHE A 274 19.67 6.55 4.67
CA PHE A 274 20.99 7.16 4.80
C PHE A 274 21.70 6.72 6.08
N CYS A 275 21.03 6.76 7.22
CA CYS A 275 21.63 6.31 8.48
C CYS A 275 21.93 4.81 8.47
N GLY A 276 21.07 3.98 7.86
CA GLY A 276 21.28 2.54 7.76
C GLY A 276 22.45 2.19 6.86
N TYR A 277 22.54 2.82 5.68
CA TYR A 277 23.70 2.65 4.81
C TYR A 277 24.98 3.20 5.45
N TRP A 278 24.92 4.38 6.07
CA TRP A 278 26.04 4.92 6.82
C TRP A 278 26.50 3.99 7.95
N ALA A 279 25.58 3.46 8.75
CA ALA A 279 25.90 2.63 9.90
C ALA A 279 26.54 1.29 9.50
N PHE A 280 25.93 0.58 8.53
CA PHE A 280 26.24 -0.82 8.24
C PHE A 280 26.94 -1.06 6.88
N GLY A 281 26.97 -0.07 5.98
CA GLY A 281 27.60 -0.17 4.68
C GLY A 281 27.04 -1.33 3.84
N SER A 282 27.93 -2.10 3.22
CA SER A 282 27.58 -3.28 2.41
C SER A 282 27.03 -4.47 3.21
N ASN A 283 27.14 -4.45 4.54
CA ASN A 283 26.72 -5.54 5.42
C ASN A 283 25.29 -5.36 5.97
N VAL A 284 24.62 -4.28 5.57
CA VAL A 284 23.22 -4.04 5.93
C VAL A 284 22.36 -5.22 5.45
N GLN A 285 21.43 -5.65 6.28
CA GLN A 285 20.54 -6.75 5.99
C GLN A 285 19.33 -6.25 5.18
N PRO A 286 18.69 -7.10 4.35
CA PRO A 286 17.51 -6.71 3.57
C PRO A 286 16.35 -6.14 4.39
N TYR A 287 16.31 -6.43 5.69
CA TYR A 287 15.41 -5.81 6.65
C TYR A 287 16.24 -5.17 7.76
N ILE A 288 16.26 -3.83 7.85
CA ILE A 288 17.20 -3.09 8.71
C ILE A 288 17.18 -3.52 10.18
N VAL A 289 16.03 -3.96 10.69
CA VAL A 289 15.90 -4.42 12.08
C VAL A 289 16.79 -5.63 12.37
N ALA A 290 17.09 -6.45 11.36
CA ALA A 290 18.01 -7.58 11.46
C ALA A 290 19.49 -7.16 11.53
N SER A 291 19.82 -5.93 11.13
CA SER A 291 21.18 -5.35 11.30
C SER A 291 21.42 -4.77 12.69
N LEU A 292 20.38 -4.58 13.50
CA LEU A 292 20.50 -4.01 14.85
C LEU A 292 21.08 -5.04 15.82
N THR A 293 22.15 -4.68 16.53
CA THR A 293 22.88 -5.59 17.43
C THR A 293 22.59 -5.31 18.91
N ASP A 294 23.03 -4.15 19.41
CA ASP A 294 22.83 -3.72 20.80
C ASP A 294 22.04 -2.41 20.91
N PRO A 295 21.15 -2.25 21.91
CA PRO A 295 20.75 -3.26 22.89
C PRO A 295 19.68 -4.21 22.31
N LYS A 296 19.78 -5.52 22.59
CA LYS A 296 18.93 -6.52 21.92
C LYS A 296 17.41 -6.36 22.15
N TRP A 297 16.99 -5.73 23.25
CA TRP A 297 15.57 -5.48 23.53
C TRP A 297 14.93 -4.49 22.54
N THR A 298 15.70 -3.55 21.98
CA THR A 298 15.15 -2.60 20.99
C THR A 298 14.84 -3.29 19.68
N THR A 299 15.60 -4.34 19.32
CA THR A 299 15.30 -5.20 18.16
C THR A 299 13.96 -5.90 18.35
N VAL A 300 13.68 -6.43 19.55
CA VAL A 300 12.37 -7.03 19.86
C VAL A 300 11.26 -5.98 19.77
N MET A 301 11.46 -4.81 20.38
CA MET A 301 10.50 -3.70 20.36
C MET A 301 10.19 -3.24 18.94
N ALA A 302 11.20 -3.05 18.09
CA ALA A 302 11.03 -2.68 16.69
C ALA A 302 10.23 -3.74 15.92
N ASN A 303 10.54 -5.03 16.10
CA ASN A 303 9.79 -6.10 15.44
C ASN A 303 8.32 -6.17 15.93
N LEU A 304 8.05 -5.92 17.21
CA LEU A 304 6.67 -5.86 17.72
C LEU A 304 5.89 -4.68 17.12
N PHE A 305 6.50 -3.48 17.09
CA PHE A 305 5.92 -2.34 16.39
C PHE A 305 5.68 -2.62 14.91
N ALA A 306 6.59 -3.33 14.25
CA ALA A 306 6.42 -3.71 12.86
C ALA A 306 5.18 -4.57 12.67
N VAL A 307 5.04 -5.67 13.44
CA VAL A 307 3.90 -6.59 13.33
C VAL A 307 2.58 -5.85 13.59
N ILE A 308 2.50 -5.04 14.64
CA ILE A 308 1.27 -4.33 15.02
C ILE A 308 0.87 -3.33 13.92
N GLN A 309 1.81 -2.53 13.41
CA GLN A 309 1.52 -1.61 12.32
C GLN A 309 1.07 -2.37 11.07
N ILE A 310 1.80 -3.43 10.70
CA ILE A 310 1.60 -4.16 9.46
C ILE A 310 0.21 -4.77 9.43
N SER A 311 -0.30 -5.23 10.57
CA SER A 311 -1.67 -5.72 10.70
C SER A 311 -2.73 -4.67 10.37
N GLY A 312 -2.58 -3.44 10.87
CA GLY A 312 -3.50 -2.36 10.49
C GLY A 312 -3.42 -2.04 9.00
N CYS A 313 -2.21 -2.04 8.46
CA CYS A 313 -1.99 -1.72 7.06
C CYS A 313 -2.58 -2.77 6.10
N PHE A 314 -2.43 -4.06 6.42
CA PHE A 314 -3.01 -5.17 5.66
C PHE A 314 -4.53 -4.99 5.49
N GLN A 315 -5.22 -4.61 6.55
CA GLN A 315 -6.68 -4.40 6.52
C GLN A 315 -7.11 -3.22 5.63
N ILE A 316 -6.24 -2.21 5.46
CA ILE A 316 -6.49 -1.07 4.55
C ILE A 316 -6.28 -1.52 3.10
N TYR A 317 -5.15 -2.18 2.81
CA TYR A 317 -4.80 -2.61 1.45
C TYR A 317 -5.68 -3.71 0.88
N CYS A 318 -6.38 -4.49 1.71
CA CYS A 318 -7.36 -5.45 1.22
C CYS A 318 -8.68 -4.81 0.75
N ARG A 319 -8.97 -3.56 1.16
CA ARG A 319 -10.25 -2.90 0.85
C ARG A 319 -10.52 -2.72 -0.64
N PRO A 320 -9.57 -2.27 -1.50
CA PRO A 320 -9.83 -2.13 -2.93
C PRO A 320 -10.14 -3.45 -3.63
N THR A 321 -9.48 -4.52 -3.19
CA THR A 321 -9.72 -5.88 -3.69
C THR A 321 -11.10 -6.37 -3.27
N TYR A 322 -11.50 -6.19 -2.00
CA TYR A 322 -12.84 -6.55 -1.56
C TYR A 322 -13.91 -5.72 -2.27
N ALA A 323 -13.70 -4.42 -2.43
CA ALA A 323 -14.63 -3.54 -3.16
C ALA A 323 -14.81 -3.97 -4.62
N TYR A 324 -13.72 -4.36 -5.31
CA TYR A 324 -13.79 -4.90 -6.68
C TYR A 324 -14.63 -6.16 -6.78
N PHE A 325 -14.43 -7.11 -5.85
CA PHE A 325 -15.20 -8.35 -5.83
C PHE A 325 -16.66 -8.14 -5.43
N GLU A 326 -16.94 -7.23 -4.49
CA GLU A 326 -18.30 -6.85 -4.12
C GLU A 326 -19.04 -6.21 -5.30
N GLU A 327 -18.40 -5.28 -6.03
CA GLU A 327 -18.95 -4.64 -7.22
C GLU A 327 -19.24 -5.66 -8.33
N SER A 328 -18.30 -6.58 -8.59
CA SER A 328 -18.45 -7.65 -9.58
C SER A 328 -19.57 -8.64 -9.21
N SER A 329 -19.69 -8.98 -7.93
CA SER A 329 -20.71 -9.90 -7.42
C SER A 329 -22.12 -9.27 -7.44
N MET A 330 -22.23 -7.97 -7.15
CA MET A 330 -23.49 -7.22 -7.22
C MET A 330 -23.98 -7.04 -8.65
N LEU A 331 -23.06 -6.86 -9.61
CA LEU A 331 -23.39 -6.83 -11.04
C LEU A 331 -23.91 -8.20 -11.53
N SER A 332 -23.40 -9.30 -10.99
CA SER A 332 -23.85 -10.66 -11.34
C SER A 332 -25.17 -11.08 -10.66
N ASN A 333 -25.48 -10.54 -9.48
CA ASN A 333 -26.67 -10.90 -8.68
C ASN A 333 -27.67 -9.73 -8.57
N LYS A 334 -28.18 -9.24 -9.70
CA LYS A 334 -29.24 -8.21 -9.73
C LYS A 334 -30.58 -8.64 -9.07
N THR A 335 -30.71 -9.85 -8.54
CA THR A 335 -31.98 -10.42 -8.05
C THR A 335 -32.08 -10.74 -6.55
N THR A 336 -31.05 -10.51 -5.73
CA THR A 336 -31.14 -10.86 -4.28
C THR A 336 -30.83 -9.69 -3.37
N CYS A 337 -31.88 -9.15 -2.74
CA CYS A 337 -31.80 -8.25 -1.60
C CYS A 337 -30.94 -8.88 -0.50
N GLY A 338 -29.90 -8.15 -0.07
CA GLY A 338 -28.78 -8.66 0.69
C GLY A 338 -29.09 -9.00 2.14
N VAL A 339 -28.86 -10.26 2.50
CA VAL A 339 -28.79 -10.71 3.90
C VAL A 339 -27.37 -10.42 4.44
N PRO A 340 -27.19 -9.83 5.63
CA PRO A 340 -25.86 -9.55 6.21
C PRO A 340 -24.97 -10.79 6.33
N PHE A 341 -25.57 -11.97 6.53
CA PHE A 341 -24.88 -13.26 6.55
C PHE A 341 -24.26 -13.63 5.19
N GLN A 342 -24.95 -13.35 4.08
CA GLN A 342 -24.45 -13.63 2.73
C GLN A 342 -23.26 -12.73 2.38
N LYS A 343 -23.29 -11.46 2.79
CA LYS A 343 -22.14 -10.54 2.66
C LYS A 343 -20.93 -11.00 3.49
N HIS A 344 -21.17 -11.49 4.71
CA HIS A 344 -20.12 -12.03 5.57
C HIS A 344 -19.49 -13.30 4.97
N MET A 345 -20.31 -14.22 4.44
CA MET A 345 -19.86 -15.44 3.78
C MET A 345 -19.08 -15.15 2.49
N ILE A 346 -19.57 -14.21 1.67
CA ILE A 346 -18.89 -13.76 0.45
C ILE A 346 -17.51 -13.17 0.80
N ARG A 347 -17.45 -12.29 1.79
CA ARG A 347 -16.19 -11.71 2.27
C ARG A 347 -15.24 -12.79 2.81
N LEU A 348 -15.74 -13.77 3.55
CA LEU A 348 -14.93 -14.88 4.08
C LEU A 348 -14.37 -15.76 2.96
N ILE A 349 -15.20 -16.14 1.98
CA ILE A 349 -14.77 -16.94 0.82
C ILE A 349 -13.72 -16.19 0.02
N PHE A 350 -13.95 -14.91 -0.32
CA PHE A 350 -13.00 -14.13 -1.10
C PHE A 350 -11.72 -13.82 -0.34
N THR A 351 -11.79 -13.50 0.95
CA THR A 351 -10.60 -13.30 1.79
C THR A 351 -9.80 -14.60 1.90
N SER A 352 -10.48 -15.74 2.03
CA SER A 352 -9.82 -17.05 2.09
C SER A 352 -9.16 -17.41 0.76
N ILE A 353 -9.85 -17.23 -0.37
CA ILE A 353 -9.29 -17.44 -1.72
C ILE A 353 -8.10 -16.52 -1.96
N TYR A 354 -8.22 -15.25 -1.61
CA TYR A 354 -7.14 -14.27 -1.74
C TYR A 354 -5.92 -14.63 -0.88
N MET A 355 -6.15 -15.04 0.37
CA MET A 355 -5.09 -15.49 1.27
C MET A 355 -4.46 -16.81 0.83
N VAL A 356 -5.22 -17.69 0.19
CA VAL A 356 -4.71 -18.92 -0.41
C VAL A 356 -3.88 -18.59 -1.66
N LEU A 357 -4.34 -17.71 -2.53
CA LEU A 357 -3.59 -17.23 -3.70
C LEU A 357 -2.27 -16.59 -3.30
N ILE A 358 -2.27 -15.70 -2.31
CA ILE A 358 -1.03 -15.12 -1.76
C ILE A 358 -0.08 -16.23 -1.30
N ARG A 359 -0.58 -17.20 -0.52
CA ARG A 359 0.25 -18.31 -0.02
C ARG A 359 0.77 -19.22 -1.11
N SER A 360 -0.05 -19.57 -2.09
CA SER A 360 0.34 -20.39 -3.23
C SER A 360 1.41 -19.72 -4.09
N LEU A 361 1.38 -18.39 -4.24
CA LEU A 361 2.42 -17.61 -4.91
C LEU A 361 3.69 -17.45 -4.04
N LEU A 362 3.54 -17.49 -2.71
CA LEU A 362 4.64 -17.40 -1.76
C LEU A 362 5.48 -18.69 -1.70
N GLN A 363 4.84 -19.84 -1.89
CA GLN A 363 5.46 -21.15 -1.72
C GLN A 363 6.66 -21.40 -2.67
N PRO A 364 6.59 -21.04 -3.98
CA PRO A 364 7.74 -21.02 -4.88
C PRO A 364 8.80 -19.98 -4.49
N CYS A 365 8.39 -18.80 -4.03
CA CYS A 365 9.29 -17.70 -3.66
C CYS A 365 10.07 -17.94 -2.36
N LEU A 366 9.59 -18.82 -1.49
CA LEU A 366 10.30 -19.26 -0.28
C LEU A 366 11.23 -20.46 -0.55
N SER A 367 11.09 -21.12 -1.69
CA SER A 367 11.91 -22.27 -2.12
C SER A 367 12.93 -21.92 -3.20
N SER A 368 12.87 -20.71 -3.76
CA SER A 368 13.82 -20.15 -4.72
C SER A 368 13.98 -18.65 -4.48
N GLU A 369 15.12 -18.03 -4.82
CA GLU A 369 15.40 -16.59 -4.63
C GLU A 369 14.47 -15.61 -5.41
N ILE A 370 13.33 -16.10 -5.92
CA ILE A 370 12.35 -15.42 -6.78
C ILE A 370 11.48 -14.39 -6.02
N LEU A 371 11.56 -14.35 -4.69
CA LEU A 371 10.80 -13.42 -3.85
C LEU A 371 10.96 -11.95 -4.25
N PHE A 372 12.12 -11.60 -4.79
CA PHE A 372 12.44 -10.23 -5.19
C PHE A 372 11.94 -9.87 -6.58
N LEU A 373 11.86 -10.81 -7.52
CA LEU A 373 11.31 -10.58 -8.87
C LEU A 373 9.82 -10.19 -8.82
N PHE A 374 9.08 -10.67 -7.83
CA PHE A 374 7.66 -10.30 -7.65
C PHE A 374 7.50 -8.90 -7.05
N VAL A 375 8.35 -8.51 -6.10
CA VAL A 375 8.42 -7.13 -5.60
C VAL A 375 8.84 -6.18 -6.72
N GLU A 376 9.77 -6.61 -7.56
CA GLU A 376 10.29 -5.89 -8.73
C GLU A 376 9.23 -5.70 -9.83
N LEU A 377 8.46 -6.75 -10.16
CA LEU A 377 7.28 -6.65 -11.04
C LEU A 377 6.23 -5.73 -10.42
N SER A 378 5.93 -5.85 -9.12
CA SER A 378 4.94 -4.97 -8.48
C SER A 378 5.39 -3.50 -8.45
N GLY A 379 6.68 -3.23 -8.24
CA GLY A 379 7.27 -1.88 -8.25
C GLY A 379 7.36 -1.27 -9.64
N LEU A 380 7.82 -2.03 -10.64
CA LEU A 380 7.87 -1.60 -12.05
C LEU A 380 6.46 -1.34 -12.60
N LEU A 381 5.49 -2.19 -12.26
CA LEU A 381 4.11 -2.07 -12.75
C LEU A 381 3.35 -0.93 -12.06
N HIS A 382 3.65 -0.66 -10.78
CA HIS A 382 3.16 0.53 -10.08
C HIS A 382 3.71 1.81 -10.72
N TRP A 383 4.99 1.79 -11.12
CA TRP A 383 5.64 2.89 -11.83
C TRP A 383 5.03 3.13 -13.22
N THR A 384 4.74 2.07 -13.99
CA THR A 384 4.06 2.21 -15.29
C THR A 384 2.64 2.75 -15.16
N SER A 385 1.90 2.40 -14.10
CA SER A 385 0.57 2.99 -13.86
C SER A 385 0.61 4.49 -13.55
N SER A 386 1.70 4.94 -12.91
CA SER A 386 1.93 6.34 -12.51
C SER A 386 2.55 7.20 -13.62
N SER A 387 3.11 6.58 -14.65
CA SER A 387 3.80 7.22 -15.80
C SER A 387 3.06 7.06 -17.14
N LEU A 388 1.90 6.38 -17.15
CA LEU A 388 0.93 6.36 -18.25
C LEU A 388 0.02 7.62 -18.26
N LEU A 389 0.33 8.60 -17.42
CA LEU A 389 -0.13 9.99 -17.44
C LEU A 389 1.10 10.89 -17.65
#